data_AF-A0A7K2MM23-F1
#
_entry.id   AF-A0A7K2MM23-F1
#
_cell.length_a   1.000
_cell.length_b   1.000
_cell.length_c   1.000
_cell.angle_alpha   90.00
_cell.angle_beta   90.00
_cell.angle_gamma   90.00
#
_symmetry.space_group_name_H-M   'P 1'
#
loop_
_entity.id
_entity.type
_entity.pdbx_description
1 polymer ?
#
loop_
_entity_poly.entity_id
_entity_poly.type
_entity_poly.pdbx_seq_one_letter_code
_entity_poly.pdbx_strand_id
1 'polypeptide(L)'
;MLLARLAQVSREVAATSARSRKTALLAELFREAEAADVPVVIPYLAGRLPQGRIGVGWKVLSRRVPPADAPTLTVRDVDARLTRLGAVSGAGSQAERARLVGELLGAATEE
;
A
#
# COMPACT_ATOMS: atom_id res chain seq x y z
N MET A 1 9.38 5.76 4.90
CA MET A 1 8.16 6.52 5.30
C MET A 1 7.00 5.57 5.64
N LEU A 2 6.07 6.02 6.48
CA LEU A 2 4.85 5.26 6.82
C LEU A 2 3.87 5.19 5.64
N LEU A 3 3.18 4.05 5.50
CA LEU A 3 2.11 3.86 4.51
C LEU A 3 0.97 4.86 4.73
N ALA A 4 0.60 5.13 5.99
CA ALA A 4 -0.48 6.04 6.34
C ALA A 4 -0.24 7.47 5.80
N ARG A 5 1.02 7.96 5.83
CA ARG A 5 1.38 9.27 5.26
C ARG A 5 1.18 9.29 3.74
N LEU A 6 1.57 8.23 3.05
CA LEU A 6 1.37 8.08 1.61
C LEU A 6 -0.12 8.04 1.25
N ALA A 7 -0.92 7.27 2.01
CA ALA A 7 -2.36 7.15 1.82
C ALA A 7 -3.07 8.50 2.05
N GLN A 8 -2.68 9.25 3.09
CA GLN A 8 -3.18 10.59 3.35
C GLN A 8 -2.92 11.52 2.16
N VAL A 9 -1.67 11.64 1.69
CA VAL A 9 -1.34 12.53 0.55
C VAL A 9 -2.07 12.08 -0.72
N SER A 10 -2.21 10.78 -0.96
CA SER A 10 -2.98 10.25 -2.08
C SER A 10 -4.44 10.72 -2.03
N ARG A 11 -5.09 10.70 -0.85
CA ARG A 11 -6.45 11.23 -0.67
C ARG A 11 -6.53 12.73 -0.91
N GLU A 12 -5.59 13.50 -0.38
CA GLU A 12 -5.55 14.95 -0.57
C GLU A 12 -5.39 15.34 -2.04
N VAL A 13 -4.54 14.63 -2.78
CA VAL A 13 -4.35 14.82 -4.23
C VAL A 13 -5.62 14.47 -5.01
N ALA A 14 -6.33 13.42 -4.61
CA ALA A 14 -7.59 13.02 -5.22
C ALA A 14 -8.71 14.04 -4.97
N ALA A 15 -8.81 14.59 -3.75
CA ALA A 15 -9.80 15.58 -3.36
C ALA A 15 -9.54 17.00 -3.92
N THR A 16 -8.28 17.30 -4.27
CA THR A 16 -7.89 18.61 -4.82
C THR A 16 -8.30 18.74 -6.28
N SER A 17 -8.81 19.91 -6.70
CA SER A 17 -9.08 20.22 -8.12
C SER A 17 -7.93 21.01 -8.78
N ALA A 18 -7.27 21.89 -8.04
CA ALA A 18 -6.19 22.73 -8.55
C ALA A 18 -4.90 21.92 -8.83
N ARG A 19 -4.48 21.89 -10.10
CA ARG A 19 -3.26 21.17 -10.53
C ARG A 19 -2.00 21.64 -9.79
N SER A 20 -1.83 22.95 -9.60
CA SER A 20 -0.68 23.51 -8.87
C SER A 20 -0.61 23.00 -7.43
N ARG A 21 -1.76 22.87 -6.76
CA ARG A 21 -1.83 22.32 -5.40
C ARG A 21 -1.50 20.83 -5.38
N LYS A 22 -1.95 20.05 -6.37
CA LYS A 22 -1.53 18.64 -6.51
C LYS A 22 -0.02 18.51 -6.66
N THR A 23 0.59 19.35 -7.50
CA THR A 23 2.04 19.37 -7.68
C THR A 23 2.76 19.71 -6.38
N ALA A 24 2.27 20.68 -5.60
CA ALA A 24 2.85 21.03 -4.31
C ALA A 24 2.80 19.86 -3.31
N LEU A 25 1.64 19.21 -3.16
CA LEU A 25 1.46 18.04 -2.29
C LEU A 25 2.41 16.89 -2.65
N LEU A 26 2.53 16.58 -3.94
CA LEU A 26 3.45 15.55 -4.42
C LEU A 26 4.91 15.93 -4.19
N ALA A 27 5.27 17.18 -4.45
CA ALA A 27 6.63 17.66 -4.23
C ALA A 27 7.03 17.65 -2.74
N GLU A 28 6.11 17.96 -1.84
CA GLU A 28 6.30 17.85 -0.39
C GLU A 28 6.57 16.40 0.01
N LEU A 29 5.69 15.48 -0.39
CA LEU A 29 5.86 14.05 -0.12
C LEU A 29 7.18 13.50 -0.69
N PHE A 30 7.58 13.90 -1.89
CA PHE A 30 8.84 13.45 -2.50
C PHE A 30 10.08 13.98 -1.78
N ARG A 31 10.00 15.14 -1.11
CA ARG A 31 11.08 15.62 -0.23
C ARG A 31 11.18 14.85 1.08
N GLU A 32 10.05 14.33 1.58
CA GLU A 32 10.01 13.47 2.77
C GLU A 32 10.51 12.04 2.50
N ALA A 33 10.46 11.59 1.24
CA ALA A 33 10.84 10.23 0.86
C ALA A 33 12.36 10.03 0.86
N GLU A 34 12.82 9.01 1.60
CA GLU A 34 14.19 8.52 1.49
C GLU A 34 14.42 7.88 0.11
N ALA A 35 15.64 7.91 -0.38
CA ALA A 35 16.00 7.31 -1.67
C ALA A 35 15.57 5.82 -1.79
N ALA A 36 15.57 5.09 -0.67
CA ALA A 36 15.15 3.70 -0.61
C ALA A 36 13.62 3.50 -0.72
N ASP A 37 12.82 4.52 -0.42
CA ASP A 37 11.36 4.46 -0.49
C ASP A 37 10.83 4.83 -1.89
N VAL A 38 11.58 5.64 -2.64
CA VAL A 38 11.19 6.18 -3.96
C VAL A 38 10.73 5.10 -4.96
N PRO A 39 11.40 3.93 -5.08
CA PRO A 39 10.97 2.87 -5.98
C PRO A 39 9.57 2.30 -5.68
N VAL A 40 9.05 2.50 -4.47
CA VAL A 40 7.72 2.02 -4.03
C VAL A 40 6.70 3.15 -4.05
N VAL A 41 7.06 4.32 -3.53
CA VAL A 41 6.17 5.49 -3.42
C VAL A 41 5.62 5.93 -4.77
N ILE A 42 6.48 6.03 -5.79
CA ILE A 42 6.08 6.52 -7.12
C ILE A 42 5.07 5.56 -7.79
N PRO A 43 5.32 4.24 -7.89
CA PRO A 43 4.33 3.31 -8.42
C PRO A 43 2.99 3.33 -7.68
N TYR A 44 3.01 3.39 -6.35
CA TYR A 44 1.78 3.39 -5.55
C TYR A 44 0.90 4.59 -5.86
N LEU A 45 1.48 5.80 -5.95
CA LEU A 45 0.75 7.01 -6.36
C LEU A 45 0.24 6.95 -7.80
N ALA A 46 0.91 6.18 -8.67
CA ALA A 46 0.46 5.91 -10.02
C ALA A 46 -0.59 4.78 -10.10
N GLY A 47 -1.06 4.25 -8.97
CA GLY A 47 -2.01 3.14 -8.90
C GLY A 47 -1.42 1.80 -9.37
N ARG A 48 -0.10 1.63 -9.26
CA ARG A 48 0.61 0.42 -9.69
C ARG A 48 1.36 -0.24 -8.54
N LEU A 49 1.29 -1.57 -8.52
CA LEU A 49 2.16 -2.38 -7.67
C LEU A 49 3.45 -2.73 -8.43
N PRO A 50 4.64 -2.55 -7.83
CA PRO A 50 5.91 -3.00 -8.42
C PRO A 50 5.89 -4.49 -8.82
N GLN A 51 5.17 -5.32 -8.08
CA GLN A 51 5.02 -6.76 -8.31
C GLN A 51 4.09 -7.12 -9.48
N GLY A 52 3.33 -6.16 -10.01
CA GLY A 52 2.27 -6.42 -10.98
C GLY A 52 1.12 -7.23 -10.38
N ARG A 53 0.68 -8.29 -11.07
CA ARG A 53 -0.45 -9.13 -10.61
C ARG A 53 0.01 -10.11 -9.54
N ILE A 54 -0.51 -9.96 -8.33
CA ILE A 54 -0.18 -10.81 -7.18
C ILE A 54 -1.29 -11.80 -6.81
N GLY A 55 -2.16 -12.18 -7.75
CA GLY A 55 -3.13 -13.28 -7.56
C GLY A 55 -4.14 -13.10 -6.42
N VAL A 56 -4.38 -11.88 -5.93
CA VAL A 56 -5.41 -11.58 -4.92
C VAL A 56 -6.72 -11.24 -5.63
N GLY A 57 -7.75 -12.04 -5.37
CA GLY A 57 -9.10 -11.79 -5.88
C GLY A 57 -9.97 -11.02 -4.88
N TRP A 58 -11.09 -10.47 -5.38
CA TRP A 58 -12.04 -9.68 -4.59
C TRP A 58 -12.53 -10.39 -3.32
N LYS A 59 -12.76 -11.71 -3.37
CA LYS A 59 -13.22 -12.51 -2.22
C LYS A 59 -12.28 -12.45 -1.01
N VAL A 60 -10.97 -12.30 -1.24
CA VAL A 60 -9.99 -12.15 -0.17
C VAL A 60 -10.03 -10.74 0.42
N LEU A 61 -10.17 -9.72 -0.45
CA LEU A 61 -10.22 -8.32 -0.04
C LEU A 61 -11.53 -7.92 0.65
N SER A 62 -12.63 -8.60 0.33
CA SER A 62 -13.95 -8.31 0.91
C SER A 62 -14.11 -8.79 2.36
N ARG A 63 -13.11 -9.48 2.92
CA ARG A 63 -13.16 -9.95 4.31
C ARG A 63 -12.89 -8.79 5.25
N ARG A 64 -13.77 -8.58 6.23
CA ARG A 64 -13.56 -7.57 7.28
C ARG A 64 -12.40 -7.99 8.19
N VAL A 65 -11.45 -7.08 8.37
CA VAL A 65 -10.30 -7.22 9.26
C VAL A 65 -10.28 -5.99 10.17
N PRO A 66 -10.22 -6.15 11.51
CA PRO A 66 -10.06 -5.02 12.41
C PRO A 66 -8.75 -4.27 12.12
N PRO A 67 -8.76 -2.94 12.01
CA PRO A 67 -7.54 -2.15 11.80
C PRO A 67 -6.68 -2.13 13.06
N ALA A 68 -5.41 -1.78 12.88
CA ALA A 68 -4.49 -1.45 13.97
C ALA A 68 -4.75 -0.04 14.52
N ASP A 69 -4.55 0.16 15.82
CA ASP A 69 -4.78 1.44 16.50
C ASP A 69 -3.75 2.54 16.13
N ALA A 70 -2.57 2.14 15.63
CA ALA A 70 -1.49 3.06 15.32
C ALA A 70 -0.75 2.65 14.03
N PRO A 71 -0.29 3.63 13.23
CA PRO A 71 0.39 3.35 11.97
C PRO A 71 1.81 2.83 12.23
N THR A 72 2.07 1.59 11.85
CA THR A 72 3.41 0.96 11.96
C THR A 72 3.96 0.48 10.61
N LEU A 73 3.09 0.26 9.63
CA LEU A 73 3.51 -0.18 8.30
C LEU A 73 4.30 0.90 7.57
N THR A 74 5.52 0.59 7.16
CA THR A 74 6.26 1.39 6.18
C THR A 74 5.91 0.97 4.75
N VAL A 75 6.14 1.86 3.79
CA VAL A 75 5.95 1.54 2.36
C VAL A 75 6.82 0.34 1.94
N ARG A 76 8.03 0.21 2.48
CA ARG A 76 8.95 -0.91 2.21
C ARG A 76 8.48 -2.22 2.84
N ASP A 77 7.91 -2.17 4.05
CA ASP A 77 7.35 -3.37 4.68
C ASP A 77 6.16 -3.91 3.89
N VAL A 78 5.31 -3.01 3.39
CA VAL A 78 4.17 -3.37 2.55
C VAL A 78 4.67 -3.98 1.24
N ASP A 79 5.64 -3.34 0.58
CA ASP A 79 6.25 -3.85 -0.65
C ASP A 79 6.86 -5.26 -0.48
N ALA A 80 7.59 -5.48 0.61
CA ALA A 80 8.14 -6.79 0.94
C ALA A 80 7.05 -7.84 1.18
N ARG A 81 5.96 -7.48 1.89
CA ARG A 81 4.81 -8.37 2.13
C ARG A 81 4.06 -8.70 0.84
N LEU A 82 3.85 -7.71 -0.04
CA LEU A 82 3.21 -7.94 -1.35
C LEU A 82 4.08 -8.79 -2.28
N THR A 83 5.40 -8.62 -2.22
CA THR A 83 6.36 -9.49 -2.92
C THR A 83 6.23 -10.94 -2.47
N ARG A 84 6.21 -11.19 -1.15
CA ARG A 84 6.00 -12.53 -0.59
C ARG A 84 4.66 -13.11 -1.01
N LEU A 85 3.61 -12.29 -0.98
CA LEU A 85 2.29 -12.69 -1.43
C LEU A 85 2.34 -13.11 -2.90
N GLY A 86 2.94 -12.32 -3.78
CA GLY A 86 3.08 -12.62 -5.21
C GLY A 86 3.73 -13.98 -5.49
N ALA A 87 4.74 -14.35 -4.69
CA ALA A 87 5.49 -15.60 -4.80
C ALA A 87 4.73 -16.87 -4.36
N VAL A 88 3.60 -16.75 -3.65
CA VAL A 88 2.82 -17.91 -3.18
C VAL A 88 2.27 -18.73 -4.36
N SER A 89 2.54 -20.02 -4.43
CA SER A 89 2.09 -20.88 -5.54
C SER A 89 1.81 -22.31 -5.08
N GLY A 90 1.20 -23.11 -5.95
CA GLY A 90 0.89 -24.51 -5.66
C GLY A 90 -0.40 -24.73 -4.86
N ALA A 91 -0.56 -25.97 -4.38
CA ALA A 91 -1.70 -26.38 -3.58
C ALA A 91 -1.76 -25.58 -2.26
N GLY A 92 -2.96 -25.13 -1.87
CA GLY A 92 -3.15 -24.31 -0.66
C GLY A 92 -2.82 -22.81 -0.82
N SER A 93 -2.33 -22.38 -1.99
CA SER A 93 -1.97 -20.98 -2.25
C SER A 93 -3.09 -19.98 -1.96
N GLN A 94 -4.35 -20.34 -2.19
CA GLN A 94 -5.49 -19.46 -1.90
C GLN A 94 -5.66 -19.20 -0.40
N ALA A 95 -5.51 -20.22 0.43
CA ALA A 95 -5.60 -20.08 1.89
C ALA A 95 -4.43 -19.25 2.43
N GLU A 96 -3.23 -19.48 1.91
CA GLU A 96 -2.04 -18.74 2.31
C GLU A 96 -2.09 -17.27 1.89
N ARG A 97 -2.53 -16.98 0.66
CA ARG A 97 -2.78 -15.59 0.22
C ARG A 97 -3.82 -14.92 1.12
N ALA A 98 -4.89 -15.62 1.50
CA ALA A 98 -5.90 -15.06 2.41
C ALA A 98 -5.34 -14.76 3.80
N ARG A 99 -4.47 -15.63 4.34
CA ARG A 99 -3.78 -15.39 5.61
C ARG A 99 -2.88 -14.16 5.54
N LEU A 100 -2.01 -14.08 4.53
CA LEU A 100 -1.07 -12.97 4.35
C LEU A 100 -1.77 -11.63 4.11
N VAL A 101 -2.87 -11.61 3.33
CA VAL A 101 -3.69 -10.40 3.17
C VAL A 101 -4.32 -10.01 4.51
N GLY A 102 -4.86 -10.96 5.27
CA GLY A 102 -5.41 -10.70 6.58
C GLY A 102 -4.40 -10.07 7.53
N GLU A 103 -3.16 -10.56 7.55
CA GLU A 103 -2.07 -10.00 8.36
C GLU A 103 -1.62 -8.61 7.91
N LEU A 104 -1.61 -8.36 6.59
CA LEU A 104 -1.31 -7.03 6.06
C LEU A 104 -2.41 -6.03 6.43
N LEU A 105 -3.68 -6.39 6.21
CA LEU A 105 -4.83 -5.52 6.50
C LEU A 105 -5.00 -5.28 8.01
N GLY A 106 -4.73 -6.28 8.85
CA GLY A 106 -4.81 -6.13 10.30
C GLY A 106 -3.69 -5.28 10.90
N ALA A 107 -2.61 -5.06 10.16
CA ALA A 107 -1.53 -4.14 10.54
C ALA A 107 -1.74 -2.72 9.99
N ALA A 108 -2.71 -2.53 9.09
CA ALA A 108 -3.07 -1.23 8.54
C ALA A 108 -4.05 -0.50 9.48
N THR A 109 -4.00 0.82 9.48
CA THR A 109 -4.93 1.70 10.19
C THR A 109 -6.28 1.79 9.45
N GLU A 110 -7.27 2.40 10.08
CA GLU A 110 -8.58 2.63 9.48
C GLU A 110 -8.50 3.61 8.29
N GLU A 111 -7.64 4.63 8.40
CA GLU A 111 -7.38 5.62 7.36
C GLU A 111 -6.31 5.19 6.35
#